data_AF-A0A4U3FBK7-F1
#
_entry.id   AF-A0A4U3FBK7-F1
#
_cell.length_a   1.000
_cell.length_b   1.000
_cell.length_c   1.000
_cell.angle_alpha   90.00
_cell.angle_beta   90.00
_cell.angle_gamma   90.00
#
_symmetry.space_group_name_H-M   'P 1'
#
loop_
_entity.id
_entity.type
_entity.pdbx_description
1 polymer ?
#
loop_
_entity_poly.entity_id
_entity_poly.type
_entity_poly.pdbx_seq_one_letter_code
_entity_poly.pdbx_strand_id
1 'polypeptide(L)'
;MKAIREYFTSKRQLNYLRISALIFVAAMLLTSYLNRHLGILSFKWGVIIVVISLIPALIITTINYILADGPERKQYRIRLYLGVIVFSIIGYLRYGI
;
A
#
# COMPACT_ATOMS: atom_id res chain seq x y z
N MET A 1 5.14 -26.40 -14.63
CA MET A 1 5.37 -25.14 -13.86
C MET A 1 4.76 -23.88 -14.47
N LYS A 2 4.46 -23.80 -15.78
CA LYS A 2 3.72 -22.66 -16.38
C LYS A 2 2.24 -22.58 -15.98
N ALA A 3 1.55 -23.72 -15.87
CA ALA A 3 0.11 -23.75 -15.59
C ALA A 3 -0.28 -23.25 -14.18
N ILE A 4 0.56 -23.45 -13.15
CA ILE A 4 0.29 -22.92 -11.79
C ILE A 4 0.42 -21.39 -11.75
N ARG A 5 1.26 -20.82 -12.64
CA ARG A 5 1.54 -19.38 -12.77
C ARG A 5 0.41 -18.64 -13.52
N GLU A 6 -0.34 -19.32 -14.37
CA GLU A 6 -1.54 -18.78 -15.04
C GLU A 6 -2.83 -18.97 -14.23
N TYR A 7 -2.95 -20.07 -13.48
CA TYR A 7 -4.16 -20.41 -12.71
C TYR A 7 -4.27 -19.65 -11.37
N PHE A 8 -3.14 -19.16 -10.84
CA PHE A 8 -3.09 -18.24 -9.69
C PHE A 8 -2.42 -16.91 -10.10
N THR A 9 -3.04 -15.76 -10.36
CA THR A 9 -4.38 -15.25 -10.02
C THR A 9 -4.46 -13.79 -10.53
N SER A 10 -4.69 -13.50 -11.81
CA SER A 10 -4.87 -12.08 -12.20
C SER A 10 -6.08 -11.46 -11.48
N LYS A 11 -7.21 -12.18 -11.41
CA LYS A 11 -8.43 -11.71 -10.71
C LYS A 11 -8.29 -11.65 -9.19
N ARG A 12 -7.68 -12.66 -8.56
CA ARG A 12 -7.54 -12.72 -7.08
C ARG A 12 -6.48 -11.72 -6.59
N GLN A 13 -5.32 -11.59 -7.26
CA GLN A 13 -4.34 -10.54 -6.95
C GLN A 13 -4.90 -9.14 -7.18
N LEU A 14 -5.66 -8.92 -8.27
CA LEU A 14 -6.34 -7.66 -8.51
C LEU A 14 -7.37 -7.37 -7.41
N ASN A 15 -8.11 -8.38 -6.94
CA ASN A 15 -9.02 -8.22 -5.81
C ASN A 15 -8.27 -7.88 -4.51
N TYR A 16 -7.14 -8.52 -4.21
CA TYR A 16 -6.33 -8.16 -3.04
C TYR A 16 -5.78 -6.73 -3.13
N LEU A 17 -5.33 -6.29 -4.31
CA LEU A 17 -4.93 -4.90 -4.56
C LEU A 17 -6.09 -3.92 -4.40
N ARG A 18 -7.29 -4.27 -4.89
CA ARG A 18 -8.51 -3.46 -4.72
C ARG A 18 -8.93 -3.36 -3.26
N ILE A 19 -8.88 -4.47 -2.53
CA ILE A 19 -9.19 -4.51 -1.09
C ILE A 19 -8.20 -3.64 -0.31
N SER A 20 -6.90 -3.76 -0.60
CA SER A 20 -5.89 -2.93 0.07
C SER A 20 -6.03 -1.44 -0.29
N ALA A 21 -6.40 -1.10 -1.53
CA ALA A 21 -6.76 0.27 -1.90
C ALA A 21 -8.01 0.77 -1.16
N LEU A 22 -9.05 -0.06 -1.02
CA LEU A 22 -10.24 0.28 -0.25
C LEU A 22 -9.93 0.52 1.23
N ILE A 23 -9.09 -0.33 1.83
CA ILE A 23 -8.63 -0.16 3.22
C ILE A 23 -7.86 1.16 3.38
N PHE A 24 -7.00 1.50 2.42
CA PHE A 24 -6.26 2.76 2.43
C PHE A 24 -7.21 3.98 2.38
N VAL A 25 -8.16 3.98 1.44
CA VAL A 25 -9.15 5.06 1.32
C VAL A 25 -10.02 5.15 2.57
N ALA A 26 -10.48 4.02 3.10
CA ALA A 26 -11.27 3.98 4.33
C ALA A 26 -10.47 4.53 5.52
N ALA A 27 -9.18 4.20 5.64
CA ALA A 27 -8.30 4.72 6.67
C ALA A 27 -8.12 6.24 6.55
N MET A 28 -7.98 6.80 5.34
CA MET A 28 -7.91 8.25 5.13
C MET A 28 -9.22 8.95 5.56
N LEU A 29 -10.36 8.39 5.17
CA LEU A 29 -11.66 8.95 5.54
C LEU A 29 -11.91 8.86 7.06
N LEU A 30 -11.61 7.72 7.67
CA LEU A 30 -11.70 7.53 9.12
C LEU A 30 -10.79 8.50 9.86
N THR A 31 -9.52 8.60 9.48
CA THR A 31 -8.58 9.51 10.15
C THR A 31 -9.02 10.98 10.01
N SER A 32 -9.52 11.39 8.84
CA SER A 32 -10.08 12.73 8.64
C SER A 32 -11.36 12.96 9.45
N TYR A 33 -12.26 11.98 9.52
CA TYR A 33 -13.51 12.06 10.28
C TYR A 33 -13.25 12.11 11.79
N LEU A 34 -12.41 11.21 12.31
CA LEU A 34 -12.03 11.15 13.72
C LEU A 34 -11.31 12.43 14.16
N ASN A 35 -10.46 13.00 13.30
CA ASN A 35 -9.80 14.28 13.58
C ASN A 35 -10.82 15.44 13.63
N ARG A 36 -11.74 15.52 12.65
CA ARG A 36 -12.70 16.63 12.55
C ARG A 36 -13.82 16.59 13.60
N HIS A 37 -14.37 15.42 13.90
CA HIS A 37 -15.59 15.30 14.72
C HIS A 37 -15.33 14.94 16.17
N LEU A 38 -14.28 14.16 16.43
CA LEU A 38 -14.01 13.66 17.77
C LEU A 38 -12.82 14.39 18.42
N GLY A 39 -11.92 14.98 17.64
CA GLY A 39 -10.71 15.63 18.17
C GLY A 39 -9.76 14.69 18.91
N ILE A 40 -10.05 13.38 18.91
CA ILE A 40 -9.31 12.34 19.63
C ILE A 40 -8.00 12.02 18.91
N LEU A 41 -7.94 12.24 17.59
CA LEU A 41 -6.85 11.77 16.76
C LEU A 41 -5.91 12.92 16.38
N SER A 42 -4.75 13.00 17.05
CA SER A 42 -3.69 13.92 16.63
C SER A 42 -3.21 13.60 15.20
N PHE A 43 -2.77 14.62 14.46
CA PHE A 43 -2.22 14.46 13.11
C PHE A 43 -1.14 13.36 13.03
N LYS A 44 -0.28 13.24 14.05
CA LYS A 44 0.74 12.19 14.14
C LYS A 44 0.15 10.77 14.11
N TRP A 45 -0.94 10.54 14.85
CA TRP A 45 -1.63 9.24 14.90
C TRP A 45 -2.40 8.95 13.61
N GLY A 46 -2.99 9.96 12.98
CA GLY A 46 -3.61 9.84 11.66
C GLY A 46 -2.62 9.38 10.59
N VAL A 47 -1.43 9.98 10.55
CA VAL A 47 -0.35 9.58 9.64
C VAL A 47 0.08 8.13 9.89
N ILE A 48 0.23 7.71 11.16
CA ILE A 48 0.58 6.32 11.49
C ILE A 48 -0.44 5.34 10.93
N ILE A 49 -1.73 5.60 11.11
CA ILE A 49 -2.83 4.74 10.63
C ILE A 49 -2.80 4.61 9.10
N VAL A 50 -2.56 5.72 8.39
CA VAL A 50 -2.45 5.76 6.92
C VAL A 50 -1.19 5.03 6.43
N VAL A 51 -0.08 5.13 7.15
CA VAL A 51 1.16 4.41 6.81
C VAL A 51 0.99 2.90 7.01
N ILE A 52 0.34 2.48 8.10
CA ILE A 52 0.09 1.07 8.39
C ILE A 52 -0.84 0.46 7.33
N SER A 53 -1.84 1.20 6.85
CA SER A 53 -2.77 0.69 5.83
C SER A 53 -2.14 0.45 4.46
N LEU A 54 -0.93 0.98 4.20
CA LEU A 54 -0.15 0.72 3.00
C LEU A 54 0.69 -0.56 3.06
N ILE A 55 0.98 -1.09 4.26
CA ILE A 55 1.82 -2.29 4.45
C ILE A 55 1.28 -3.51 3.68
N PRO A 56 -0.03 -3.82 3.70
CA PRO A 56 -0.57 -4.95 2.94
C PRO A 56 -0.34 -4.83 1.43
N ALA A 57 -0.49 -3.62 0.87
CA ALA A 57 -0.25 -3.37 -0.54
C ALA A 57 1.23 -3.56 -0.93
N LEU A 58 2.15 -3.14 -0.06
CA LEU A 58 3.59 -3.36 -0.24
C LEU A 58 3.96 -4.84 -0.17
N ILE A 59 3.38 -5.60 0.77
CA ILE A 59 3.63 -7.05 0.89
C ILE A 59 3.18 -7.76 -0.39
N ILE A 60 1.95 -7.47 -0.86
CA ILE A 60 1.42 -8.06 -2.10
C ILE A 60 2.31 -7.70 -3.30
N THR A 61 2.74 -6.44 -3.40
CA THR A 61 3.59 -5.97 -4.50
C THR A 61 4.97 -6.62 -4.47
N THR A 62 5.54 -6.82 -3.28
CA THR A 62 6.83 -7.51 -3.09
C THR A 62 6.74 -8.98 -3.47
N ILE A 63 5.69 -9.67 -3.04
CA ILE A 63 5.44 -11.07 -3.43
C ILE A 63 5.31 -11.18 -4.95
N ASN A 64 4.55 -10.28 -5.58
CA ASN A 64 4.41 -10.25 -7.04
C ASN A 64 5.75 -9.95 -7.74
N TYR A 65 6.60 -9.10 -7.17
CA TYR A 65 7.94 -8.84 -7.71
C TYR A 65 8.83 -10.10 -7.69
N ILE A 66 8.80 -10.87 -6.59
CA ILE A 66 9.58 -12.11 -6.46
C ILE A 66 9.09 -13.16 -7.47
N LEU A 67 7.77 -13.26 -7.65
CA LEU A 67 7.13 -14.26 -8.50
C LEU A 67 7.13 -13.90 -10.00
N ALA A 68 7.27 -12.62 -10.36
CA ALA A 68 7.22 -12.15 -11.75
C ALA A 68 8.42 -12.62 -12.58
N ASP A 69 8.24 -12.78 -13.91
CA ASP A 69 9.33 -12.95 -14.88
C ASP A 69 9.78 -11.59 -15.46
N GLY A 70 11.00 -11.56 -16.00
CA GLY A 70 11.75 -10.37 -16.45
C GLY A 70 10.96 -9.10 -16.82
N PRO A 71 10.08 -9.11 -17.83
CA PRO A 71 9.34 -7.91 -18.25
C PRO A 71 8.34 -7.41 -17.20
N GLU A 72 7.67 -8.29 -16.47
CA GLU A 72 6.73 -7.90 -15.39
C GLU A 72 7.46 -7.41 -14.13
N ARG A 73 8.67 -7.94 -13.85
CA ARG A 73 9.49 -7.45 -12.74
C ARG A 73 9.79 -5.95 -12.83
N LYS A 74 9.94 -5.39 -14.03
CA LYS A 74 10.16 -3.94 -14.20
C LYS A 74 8.96 -3.12 -13.70
N GLN A 75 7.73 -3.54 -13.99
CA GLN A 75 6.53 -2.84 -13.53
C GLN A 75 6.37 -2.92 -12.01
N TYR A 76 6.58 -4.09 -11.41
CA TYR A 76 6.52 -4.24 -9.95
C TYR A 76 7.65 -3.48 -9.25
N ARG A 77 8.84 -3.37 -9.87
CA ARG A 77 9.95 -2.57 -9.36
C ARG A 77 9.60 -1.08 -9.30
N ILE A 78 8.97 -0.53 -10.33
CA ILE A 78 8.49 0.86 -10.34
C ILE A 78 7.46 1.08 -9.23
N ARG A 79 6.52 0.14 -9.05
CA ARG A 79 5.52 0.21 -7.96
C ARG A 79 6.15 0.18 -6.57
N LEU A 80 7.17 -0.65 -6.38
CA LEU A 80 7.95 -0.69 -5.13
C LEU A 80 8.70 0.62 -4.90
N TYR A 81 9.37 1.18 -5.91
CA TYR A 81 10.04 2.47 -5.78
C TYR A 81 9.07 3.60 -5.45
N LEU A 82 7.89 3.64 -6.10
CA LEU A 82 6.84 4.61 -5.77
C LEU A 82 6.37 4.43 -4.33
N GLY A 83 6.19 3.19 -3.87
CA GLY A 83 5.88 2.88 -2.48
C GLY A 83 6.95 3.44 -1.53
N VAL A 84 8.22 3.14 -1.76
CA VAL A 84 9.33 3.66 -0.95
C VAL A 84 9.35 5.19 -0.94
N ILE A 85 9.20 5.85 -2.09
CA ILE A 85 9.17 7.31 -2.19
C ILE A 85 8.03 7.89 -1.36
N VAL A 86 6.82 7.31 -1.44
CA VAL A 86 5.67 7.76 -0.64
C VAL A 86 5.94 7.60 0.85
N PHE A 87 6.50 6.46 1.29
CA PHE A 87 6.88 6.25 2.69
C PHE A 87 7.99 7.22 3.14
N SER A 88 8.97 7.50 2.28
CA SER A 88 10.04 8.47 2.54
C SER A 88 9.49 9.89 2.66
N ILE A 89 8.57 10.31 1.78
CA ILE A 89 7.92 11.63 1.84
C ILE A 89 7.07 11.75 3.11
N ILE A 90 6.27 10.74 3.44
CA ILE A 90 5.47 10.74 4.67
C ILE A 90 6.38 10.76 5.91
N GLY A 91 7.47 9.99 5.89
CA GLY A 91 8.50 10.01 6.91
C GLY A 91 9.15 11.39 7.05
N TYR A 92 9.50 12.03 5.94
CA TYR A 92 10.08 13.37 5.89
C TYR A 92 9.13 14.42 6.47
N LEU A 93 7.86 14.40 6.05
CA LEU A 93 6.82 15.29 6.58
C LEU A 93 6.52 15.08 8.07
N ARG A 94 6.77 13.87 8.60
CA ARG A 94 6.55 13.54 10.02
C ARG A 94 7.76 13.84 10.91
N TYR A 95 8.96 13.60 10.43
CA TYR A 95 10.19 13.64 11.22
C TYR A 95 11.13 14.79 10.89
N GLY A 96 10.86 15.58 9.84
CA GLY A 96 11.53 16.84 9.54
C GLY A 96 13.03 16.83 9.83
N ILE A 97 13.80 16.10 9.00
CA ILE A 97 15.25 16.31 8.90
C ILE A 97 15.48 17.46 7.93
#